data_AF-A0A7S1WP85-F1
#
_entry.id   AF-A0A7S1WP85-F1
#
_cell.length_a   1.000
_cell.length_b   1.000
_cell.length_c   1.000
_cell.angle_alpha   90.00
_cell.angle_beta   90.00
_cell.angle_gamma   90.00
#
_symmetry.space_group_name_H-M   'P 1'
#
loop_
_entity.id
_entity.type
_entity.pdbx_description
1 polymer ?
#
loop_
_entity_poly.entity_id
_entity_poly.type
_entity_poly.pdbx_seq_one_letter_code
_entity_poly.pdbx_strand_id
1 'polypeptide(L)'
;AGAARRPGWSRKAAHALALVDEADPCLVSISDSRALGEAAAIRATRGFQSGEHSWQVDVEACSDWSYVGIVAEPWLAVSSPVGRSLHSWGVASSGAAYACREEVGMLREFRAGSRLVFSVLTNGSASVSVTVDGEEFPEVFKELPAPIFPAVSNCRSGARYRLSFDCEGEAAPHRGSGSAAPESP
;
A
#
# COMPACT_ATOMS: atom_id res chain seq x y z
N ALA A 1 16.99 -28.32 0.29
CA ALA A 1 16.56 -27.10 -0.43
C ALA A 1 15.59 -26.35 0.48
N GLY A 2 15.93 -25.14 0.93
CA GLY A 2 15.02 -24.35 1.76
C GLY A 2 13.83 -23.92 0.92
N ALA A 3 12.61 -24.20 1.38
CA ALA A 3 11.41 -23.70 0.72
C ALA A 3 11.52 -22.17 0.58
N ALA A 4 11.35 -21.66 -0.64
CA ALA A 4 11.33 -20.22 -0.88
C ALA A 4 10.25 -19.61 0.02
N ARG A 5 10.64 -18.68 0.89
CA ARG A 5 9.70 -18.00 1.79
C ARG A 5 8.68 -17.26 0.94
N ARG A 6 7.40 -17.52 1.19
CA ARG A 6 6.31 -16.77 0.58
C ARG A 6 6.44 -15.28 0.94
N PRO A 7 6.20 -14.36 -0.01
CA PRO A 7 6.19 -12.93 0.28
C PRO A 7 5.04 -12.59 1.23
N GLY A 8 5.23 -11.55 2.04
CA GLY A 8 4.25 -11.09 3.01
C GLY A 8 4.82 -9.94 3.85
N TRP A 9 4.34 -9.77 5.06
CA TRP A 9 4.85 -8.79 6.01
C TRP A 9 6.17 -9.21 6.65
N SER A 10 7.09 -8.25 6.84
CA SER A 10 8.43 -8.51 7.38
C SER A 10 8.46 -8.41 8.90
N ARG A 11 8.61 -9.55 9.59
CA ARG A 11 8.86 -9.57 11.05
C ARG A 11 10.15 -8.86 11.47
N LYS A 12 11.10 -8.65 10.56
CA LYS A 12 12.38 -7.97 10.84
C LYS A 12 12.28 -6.44 10.70
N ALA A 13 11.35 -5.97 9.88
CA ALA A 13 11.14 -4.55 9.59
C ALA A 13 9.73 -4.16 10.04
N ALA A 14 9.49 -4.36 11.33
CA ALA A 14 8.22 -4.20 11.99
C ALA A 14 8.42 -3.59 13.38
N HIS A 15 7.44 -2.81 13.81
CA HIS A 15 7.27 -2.43 15.19
C HIS A 15 6.91 -3.66 16.05
N ALA A 16 7.27 -3.66 17.34
CA ALA A 16 7.00 -4.78 18.25
C ALA A 16 5.50 -5.08 18.43
N LEU A 17 4.63 -4.10 18.18
CA LEU A 17 3.17 -4.25 18.22
C LEU A 17 2.56 -4.86 16.95
N ALA A 18 3.34 -4.99 15.87
CA ALA A 18 2.88 -5.57 14.62
C ALA A 18 3.15 -7.08 14.60
N LEU A 19 2.07 -7.85 14.66
CA LEU A 19 2.07 -9.31 14.74
C LEU A 19 1.66 -9.89 13.39
N VAL A 20 2.63 -10.47 12.69
CA VAL A 20 2.40 -11.19 11.42
C VAL A 20 1.90 -12.59 11.73
N ASP A 21 0.76 -12.97 11.16
CA ASP A 21 0.14 -14.29 11.34
C ASP A 21 1.11 -15.40 10.89
N GLU A 22 1.17 -16.49 11.66
CA GLU A 22 2.09 -17.60 11.40
C GLU A 22 1.64 -18.48 10.24
N ALA A 23 0.33 -18.67 10.10
CA ALA A 23 -0.27 -19.45 9.03
C ALA A 23 -0.38 -18.62 7.74
N ASP A 24 -0.55 -17.30 7.87
CA ASP A 24 -0.71 -16.38 6.74
C ASP A 24 0.23 -15.16 6.83
N PRO A 25 1.42 -15.18 6.20
CA PRO A 25 2.37 -14.07 6.28
C PRO A 25 1.86 -12.79 5.62
N CYS A 26 0.77 -12.84 4.84
CA CYS A 26 0.14 -11.67 4.25
C CYS A 26 -0.79 -10.93 5.22
N LEU A 27 -1.07 -11.50 6.39
CA LEU A 27 -1.96 -10.92 7.38
C LEU A 27 -1.16 -10.36 8.55
N VAL A 28 -1.43 -9.10 8.90
CA VAL A 28 -0.83 -8.45 10.07
C VAL A 28 -1.89 -7.81 10.94
N SER A 29 -1.78 -8.05 12.23
CA SER A 29 -2.53 -7.34 13.27
C SER A 29 -1.58 -6.39 13.98
N ILE A 30 -1.93 -5.12 14.10
CA ILE A 30 -1.16 -4.15 14.87
C ILE A 30 -1.99 -3.77 16.10
N SER A 31 -1.40 -3.97 17.28
CA SER A 31 -2.09 -3.76 18.56
C SER A 31 -2.33 -2.27 18.87
N ASP A 32 -3.12 -2.00 19.91
CA ASP A 32 -3.36 -0.62 20.39
C ASP A 32 -2.03 0.00 20.86
N SER A 33 -1.71 1.18 20.31
CA SER A 33 -0.47 1.92 20.58
C SER A 33 -0.68 3.16 21.46
N ARG A 34 -1.89 3.42 21.97
CA ARG A 34 -2.21 4.63 22.77
C ARG A 34 -1.30 4.76 23.99
N ALA A 35 -1.01 3.64 24.65
CA ALA A 35 -0.16 3.61 25.84
C ALA A 35 1.29 4.00 25.56
N LEU A 36 1.77 3.82 24.33
CA LEU A 36 3.15 4.15 23.93
C LEU A 36 3.28 5.59 23.39
N GLY A 37 2.17 6.19 22.94
CA GLY A 37 2.19 7.53 22.36
C GLY A 37 2.88 7.62 20.99
N GLU A 38 3.11 6.49 20.33
CA GLU A 38 3.74 6.38 19.02
C GLU A 38 2.89 5.57 18.03
N ALA A 39 3.25 5.59 16.75
CA ALA A 39 2.65 4.72 15.75
C ALA A 39 3.30 3.33 15.81
N ALA A 40 2.65 2.33 15.24
CA ALA A 40 3.27 1.04 15.00
C ALA A 40 3.17 0.71 13.51
N ALA A 41 4.31 0.54 12.86
CA ALA A 41 4.42 0.35 11.42
C ALA A 41 5.14 -0.94 11.06
N ILE A 42 4.86 -1.44 9.86
CA ILE A 42 5.48 -2.63 9.29
C ILE A 42 5.57 -2.49 7.77
N ARG A 43 6.63 -3.04 7.18
CA ARG A 43 6.76 -3.15 5.72
C ARG A 43 6.76 -4.60 5.25
N ALA A 44 6.47 -4.79 3.97
CA ALA A 44 6.54 -6.09 3.33
C ALA A 44 7.98 -6.57 3.10
N THR A 45 8.13 -7.88 2.89
CA THR A 45 9.41 -8.52 2.56
C THR A 45 9.80 -8.33 1.11
N ARG A 46 8.82 -8.25 0.19
CA ARG A 46 9.03 -8.06 -1.25
C ARG A 46 9.03 -6.56 -1.53
N GLY A 47 10.08 -6.09 -2.19
CA GLY A 47 10.18 -4.74 -2.72
C GLY A 47 10.29 -4.73 -4.23
N PHE A 48 10.04 -3.57 -4.82
CA PHE A 48 9.98 -3.37 -6.26
C PHE A 48 11.08 -2.39 -6.70
N GLN A 49 11.86 -2.81 -7.70
CA GLN A 49 13.03 -2.05 -8.16
C GLN A 49 12.84 -1.38 -9.52
N SER A 50 12.14 -2.05 -10.45
CA SER A 50 11.96 -1.57 -11.83
C SER A 50 10.77 -2.27 -12.49
N GLY A 51 10.16 -1.65 -13.50
CA GLY A 51 9.01 -2.20 -14.22
C GLY A 51 7.65 -1.68 -13.73
N GLU A 52 6.59 -2.39 -14.08
CA GLU A 52 5.22 -2.11 -13.66
C GLU A 52 4.79 -3.15 -12.62
N HIS A 53 4.30 -2.68 -11.47
CA HIS A 53 3.90 -3.53 -10.35
C HIS A 53 2.62 -3.03 -9.74
N SER A 54 1.84 -3.96 -9.19
CA SER A 54 0.70 -3.62 -8.35
C SER A 54 0.65 -4.50 -7.10
N TRP A 55 0.11 -3.93 -6.04
CA TRP A 55 -0.29 -4.69 -4.85
C TRP A 55 -1.54 -4.08 -4.25
N GLN A 56 -2.19 -4.88 -3.42
CA GLN A 56 -3.43 -4.53 -2.75
C GLN A 56 -3.27 -4.69 -1.23
N VAL A 57 -3.92 -3.78 -0.49
CA VAL A 57 -4.13 -3.90 0.95
C VAL A 57 -5.62 -3.87 1.23
N ASP A 58 -6.15 -4.98 1.77
CA ASP A 58 -7.50 -5.02 2.33
C ASP A 58 -7.44 -4.66 3.83
N VAL A 59 -8.27 -3.70 4.24
CA VAL A 59 -8.32 -3.21 5.63
C VAL A 59 -9.37 -4.02 6.39
N GLU A 60 -8.95 -5.08 7.09
CA GLU A 60 -9.86 -5.95 7.86
C GLU A 60 -10.37 -5.25 9.14
N ALA A 61 -9.52 -4.45 9.78
CA ALA A 61 -9.90 -3.60 10.90
C ALA A 61 -9.14 -2.27 10.82
N CYS A 62 -9.84 -1.17 11.06
CA CYS A 62 -9.29 0.18 10.88
C CYS A 62 -9.27 0.91 12.22
N SER A 63 -8.11 1.46 12.57
CA SER A 63 -8.00 2.53 13.57
C SER A 63 -8.51 3.83 12.97
N ASP A 64 -8.94 4.76 13.84
CA ASP A 64 -9.22 6.15 13.46
C ASP A 64 -8.01 6.81 12.78
N TRP A 65 -6.80 6.33 13.08
CA TRP A 65 -5.53 6.82 12.55
C TRP A 65 -4.76 5.68 11.88
N SER A 66 -5.33 5.12 10.81
CA SER A 66 -4.68 4.10 9.99
C SER A 66 -3.94 4.73 8.81
N TYR A 67 -2.85 4.12 8.37
CA TYR A 67 -2.09 4.57 7.20
C TYR A 67 -1.66 3.36 6.38
N VAL A 68 -1.80 3.47 5.06
CA VAL A 68 -1.39 2.46 4.09
C VAL A 68 -0.54 3.13 3.03
N GLY A 69 0.57 2.52 2.64
CA GLY A 69 1.43 3.14 1.65
C GLY A 69 2.72 2.37 1.38
N ILE A 70 3.79 3.15 1.30
CA ILE A 70 5.08 2.78 0.74
C ILE A 70 6.20 3.28 1.63
N VAL A 71 7.26 2.50 1.75
CA VAL A 71 8.53 2.93 2.31
C VAL A 71 9.67 2.56 1.37
N ALA A 72 10.77 3.30 1.43
CA ALA A 72 12.01 2.98 0.72
C ALA A 72 13.18 2.92 1.70
N GLU A 73 14.23 2.19 1.36
CA GLU A 73 15.45 2.20 2.19
C GLU A 73 16.10 3.60 2.17
N PRO A 74 16.72 4.05 3.28
CA PRO A 74 16.93 3.36 4.55
C PRO A 74 15.84 3.63 5.60
N TRP A 75 14.55 3.45 5.28
CA TRP A 75 13.48 3.62 6.26
C TRP A 75 13.61 2.69 7.47
N LEU A 76 13.71 3.30 8.65
CA LEU A 76 13.81 2.63 9.96
C LEU A 76 12.74 3.11 10.95
N ALA A 77 11.85 4.02 10.53
CA ALA A 77 10.92 4.73 11.41
C ALA A 77 9.65 3.91 11.71
N VAL A 78 9.82 2.68 12.25
CA VAL A 78 8.71 1.78 12.57
C VAL A 78 7.76 2.31 13.66
N SER A 79 8.19 3.35 14.39
CA SER A 79 7.38 4.07 15.39
C SER A 79 6.65 5.30 14.84
N SER A 80 6.72 5.54 13.53
CA SER A 80 6.11 6.69 12.86
C SER A 80 5.03 6.26 11.86
N PRO A 81 3.97 7.07 11.66
CA PRO A 81 2.97 6.75 10.65
C PRO A 81 3.61 6.72 9.24
N VAL A 82 3.18 5.76 8.42
CA VAL A 82 3.56 5.70 7.00
C VAL A 82 3.16 7.01 6.30
N GLY A 83 4.07 7.58 5.52
CA GLY A 83 3.97 8.91 4.91
C GLY A 83 4.46 10.06 5.80
N ARG A 84 4.49 9.87 7.13
CA ARG A 84 4.90 10.90 8.11
C ARG A 84 6.33 10.74 8.63
N SER A 85 7.17 10.03 7.90
CA SER A 85 8.62 9.95 8.14
C SER A 85 9.38 10.16 6.82
N LEU A 86 10.69 10.41 6.91
CA LEU A 86 11.54 10.38 5.72
C LEU A 86 11.47 9.00 5.05
N HIS A 87 11.64 8.94 3.73
CA HIS A 87 11.59 7.72 2.93
C HIS A 87 10.27 6.94 3.07
N SER A 88 9.16 7.65 3.26
CA SER A 88 7.84 7.06 3.41
C SER A 88 6.76 7.91 2.76
N TRP A 89 5.79 7.23 2.14
CA TRP A 89 4.64 7.80 1.45
C TRP A 89 3.41 7.03 1.85
N GLY A 90 2.28 7.68 2.12
CA GLY A 90 1.10 6.94 2.58
C GLY A 90 -0.18 7.74 2.58
N VAL A 91 -1.28 7.02 2.56
CA VAL A 91 -2.64 7.55 2.66
C VAL A 91 -3.16 7.25 4.05
N ALA A 92 -3.62 8.27 4.76
CA ALA A 92 -4.28 8.15 6.05
C ALA A 92 -5.74 7.71 5.88
N SER A 93 -6.36 7.11 6.90
CA SER A 93 -7.78 6.71 6.88
C SER A 93 -8.73 7.86 6.57
N SER A 94 -8.34 9.10 6.88
CA SER A 94 -9.09 10.31 6.50
C SER A 94 -9.03 10.67 5.01
N GLY A 95 -8.25 9.93 4.21
CA GLY A 95 -7.97 10.21 2.80
C GLY A 95 -6.74 11.09 2.56
N ALA A 96 -6.16 11.70 3.59
CA ALA A 96 -5.01 12.59 3.43
C ALA A 96 -3.76 11.80 2.98
N ALA A 97 -3.14 12.23 1.88
CA ALA A 97 -1.91 11.65 1.36
C ALA A 97 -0.69 12.42 1.87
N TYR A 98 0.33 11.68 2.30
CA TYR A 98 1.58 12.22 2.82
C TYR A 98 2.77 11.68 2.04
N ALA A 99 3.73 12.56 1.72
CA ALA A 99 5.01 12.20 1.15
C ALA A 99 6.11 12.80 2.03
N CYS A 100 6.97 11.96 2.61
CA CYS A 100 8.13 12.40 3.37
C CYS A 100 7.86 13.46 4.47
N ARG A 101 6.73 13.32 5.20
CA ARG A 101 6.20 14.24 6.25
C ARG A 101 5.30 15.37 5.76
N GLU A 102 5.22 15.60 4.46
CA GLU A 102 4.39 16.67 3.90
C GLU A 102 3.05 16.11 3.42
N GLU A 103 1.97 16.82 3.71
CA GLU A 103 0.66 16.51 3.11
C GLU A 103 0.69 16.96 1.65
N VAL A 104 0.45 16.03 0.73
CA VAL A 104 0.55 16.28 -0.73
C VAL A 104 -0.80 16.25 -1.43
N GLY A 105 -1.88 15.87 -0.74
CA GLY A 105 -3.21 15.86 -1.31
C GLY A 105 -4.24 15.14 -0.46
N MET A 106 -5.46 15.07 -0.99
CA MET A 106 -6.59 14.39 -0.37
C MET A 106 -7.20 13.41 -1.37
N LEU A 107 -7.38 12.17 -0.94
CA LEU A 107 -8.05 11.09 -1.66
C LEU A 107 -9.37 10.78 -0.94
N ARG A 108 -10.02 9.70 -1.37
CA ARG A 108 -11.15 9.09 -0.65
C ARG A 108 -10.70 8.54 0.71
N GLU A 109 -11.51 8.76 1.74
CA GLU A 109 -11.36 8.12 3.05
C GLU A 109 -11.45 6.58 2.95
N PHE A 110 -10.79 5.87 3.85
CA PHE A 110 -10.92 4.41 3.92
C PHE A 110 -11.20 3.95 5.34
N ARG A 111 -11.87 2.80 5.46
CA ARG A 111 -12.32 2.22 6.73
C ARG A 111 -12.17 0.70 6.72
N ALA A 112 -12.63 0.04 7.77
CA ALA A 112 -12.72 -1.42 7.77
C ALA A 112 -13.61 -1.88 6.60
N GLY A 113 -13.15 -2.88 5.87
CA GLY A 113 -13.74 -3.36 4.62
C GLY A 113 -13.23 -2.67 3.36
N SER A 114 -12.48 -1.55 3.48
CA SER A 114 -11.92 -0.86 2.32
C SER A 114 -10.76 -1.63 1.70
N ARG A 115 -10.55 -1.39 0.41
CA ARG A 115 -9.48 -1.94 -0.42
C ARG A 115 -8.68 -0.81 -1.05
N LEU A 116 -7.37 -0.85 -0.85
CA LEU A 116 -6.44 0.07 -1.49
C LEU A 116 -5.54 -0.70 -2.45
N VAL A 117 -5.40 -0.22 -3.69
CA VAL A 117 -4.49 -0.76 -4.70
C VAL A 117 -3.46 0.30 -5.04
N PHE A 118 -2.19 -0.08 -5.06
CA PHE A 118 -1.09 0.80 -5.43
C PHE A 118 -0.50 0.27 -6.74
N SER A 119 -0.57 1.09 -7.78
CA SER A 119 -0.02 0.79 -9.10
C SER A 119 1.24 1.62 -9.30
N VAL A 120 2.36 0.96 -9.50
CA VAL A 120 3.69 1.55 -9.57
C VAL A 120 4.24 1.39 -10.97
N LEU A 121 4.64 2.50 -11.56
CA LEU A 121 5.41 2.52 -12.79
C LEU A 121 6.83 3.02 -12.50
N THR A 122 7.83 2.20 -12.80
CA THR A 122 9.24 2.56 -12.64
C THR A 122 9.94 2.65 -14.00
N ASN A 123 9.97 3.86 -14.56
CA ASN A 123 10.67 4.21 -15.82
C ASN A 123 11.71 5.32 -15.56
N GLY A 124 12.68 5.05 -14.68
CA GLY A 124 13.69 6.01 -14.24
C GLY A 124 13.40 6.51 -12.82
N SER A 125 12.35 7.31 -12.64
CA SER A 125 11.78 7.63 -11.33
C SER A 125 10.43 6.92 -11.17
N ALA A 126 10.11 6.46 -9.96
CA ALA A 126 8.86 5.76 -9.72
C ALA A 126 7.70 6.76 -9.58
N SER A 127 6.59 6.50 -10.26
CA SER A 127 5.30 7.12 -9.99
C SER A 127 4.31 6.09 -9.46
N VAL A 128 3.39 6.54 -8.62
CA VAL A 128 2.41 5.67 -7.96
C VAL A 128 1.03 6.26 -8.10
N SER A 129 0.13 5.50 -8.71
CA SER A 129 -1.31 5.74 -8.67
C SER A 129 -1.93 4.90 -7.55
N VAL A 130 -2.96 5.43 -6.91
CA VAL A 130 -3.66 4.76 -5.81
C VAL A 130 -5.12 4.60 -6.18
N THR A 131 -5.69 3.41 -6.02
CA THR A 131 -7.13 3.19 -6.09
C THR A 131 -7.67 2.92 -4.71
N VAL A 132 -8.74 3.60 -4.30
CA VAL A 132 -9.42 3.39 -3.01
C VAL A 132 -10.88 3.02 -3.27
N ASP A 133 -11.27 1.80 -2.93
CA ASP A 133 -12.63 1.29 -3.13
C ASP A 133 -13.14 1.49 -4.58
N GLY A 134 -12.25 1.25 -5.56
CA GLY A 134 -12.53 1.38 -6.99
C GLY A 134 -12.42 2.80 -7.57
N GLU A 135 -12.19 3.83 -6.76
CA GLU A 135 -11.91 5.19 -7.24
C GLU A 135 -10.41 5.37 -7.46
N GLU A 136 -10.02 5.71 -8.69
CA GLU A 136 -8.62 5.88 -9.09
C GLU A 136 -8.12 7.31 -8.86
N PHE A 137 -6.95 7.41 -8.26
CA PHE A 137 -6.18 8.63 -8.03
C PHE A 137 -4.83 8.50 -8.74
N PRO A 138 -4.67 9.10 -9.93
CA PRO A 138 -3.46 8.92 -10.72
C PRO A 138 -2.29 9.71 -10.15
N GLU A 139 -1.09 9.12 -10.20
CA GLU A 139 0.19 9.75 -9.87
C GLU A 139 0.25 10.52 -8.51
N VAL A 140 -0.38 9.97 -7.47
CA VAL A 140 -0.43 10.54 -6.12
C VAL A 140 0.97 10.76 -5.54
N PHE A 141 1.89 9.81 -5.77
CA PHE A 141 3.28 9.93 -5.35
C PHE A 141 4.20 9.89 -6.57
N LYS A 142 5.19 10.79 -6.59
CA LYS A 142 6.13 10.97 -7.70
C LYS A 142 7.57 10.92 -7.17
N GLU A 143 8.49 10.60 -8.06
CA GLU A 143 9.93 10.65 -7.79
C GLU A 143 10.38 9.72 -6.64
N LEU A 144 9.71 8.57 -6.45
CA LEU A 144 10.12 7.65 -5.39
C LEU A 144 11.41 6.93 -5.79
N PRO A 145 12.33 6.72 -4.82
CA PRO A 145 13.53 5.93 -5.04
C PRO A 145 13.19 4.44 -5.13
N ALA A 146 14.06 3.66 -5.76
CA ALA A 146 13.99 2.20 -5.76
C ALA A 146 15.03 1.60 -4.81
N PRO A 147 14.75 0.48 -4.10
CA PRO A 147 13.49 -0.25 -4.07
C PRO A 147 12.44 0.39 -3.14
N ILE A 148 11.17 0.19 -3.49
CA ILE A 148 10.03 0.52 -2.62
C ILE A 148 9.34 -0.74 -2.09
N PHE A 149 8.76 -0.64 -0.90
CA PHE A 149 8.08 -1.73 -0.20
C PHE A 149 6.69 -1.29 0.26
N PRO A 150 5.65 -2.13 0.09
CA PRO A 150 4.37 -1.93 0.74
C PRO A 150 4.53 -1.78 2.26
N ALA A 151 3.77 -0.87 2.86
CA ALA A 151 3.81 -0.61 4.29
C ALA A 151 2.43 -0.24 4.82
N VAL A 152 2.20 -0.57 6.09
CA VAL A 152 1.02 -0.15 6.84
C VAL A 152 1.45 0.29 8.24
N SER A 153 0.65 1.18 8.83
CA SER A 153 0.79 1.56 10.23
C SER A 153 -0.54 2.01 10.80
N ASN A 154 -0.66 1.96 12.11
CA ASN A 154 -1.74 2.61 12.84
C ASN A 154 -1.17 3.45 13.98
N CYS A 155 -1.96 4.43 14.41
CA CYS A 155 -1.83 5.06 15.70
C CYS A 155 -3.10 4.77 16.50
N ARG A 156 -3.01 4.70 17.82
CA ARG A 156 -4.15 4.56 18.72
C ARG A 156 -4.75 3.15 18.73
N SER A 157 -5.98 2.93 18.27
CA SER A 157 -6.64 1.63 18.36
C SER A 157 -5.99 0.58 17.47
N GLY A 158 -6.18 -0.69 17.81
CA GLY A 158 -5.69 -1.80 17.00
C GLY A 158 -6.28 -1.82 15.59
N ALA A 159 -5.52 -2.35 14.64
CA ALA A 159 -5.89 -2.45 13.24
C ALA A 159 -5.40 -3.77 12.63
N ARG A 160 -5.96 -4.16 11.48
CA ARG A 160 -5.61 -5.41 10.80
C ARG A 160 -5.64 -5.23 9.29
N TYR A 161 -4.61 -5.72 8.62
CA TYR A 161 -4.40 -5.54 7.19
C TYR A 161 -3.98 -6.85 6.51
N ARG A 162 -4.50 -7.08 5.31
CA ARG A 162 -4.14 -8.20 4.44
C ARG A 162 -3.47 -7.67 3.18
N LEU A 163 -2.30 -8.22 2.85
CA LEU A 163 -1.50 -7.86 1.67
C LEU A 163 -1.69 -8.89 0.56
N SER A 164 -1.92 -8.43 -0.66
CA SER A 164 -1.94 -9.30 -1.84
C SER A 164 -1.01 -8.71 -2.90
N PHE A 165 -0.14 -9.56 -3.44
CA PHE A 165 0.68 -9.24 -4.60
C PHE A 165 -0.01 -9.80 -5.83
N ASP A 166 0.10 -9.12 -6.96
CA ASP A 166 -0.47 -9.54 -8.25
C ASP A 166 -2.00 -9.38 -8.27
N CYS A 167 -2.47 -8.14 -8.48
CA CYS A 167 -3.78 -7.95 -9.09
C CYS A 167 -3.61 -8.27 -10.58
N GLU A 168 -3.79 -9.54 -10.98
CA GLU A 168 -4.03 -9.83 -12.39
C GLU A 168 -5.21 -8.96 -12.81
N GLY A 169 -4.92 -8.01 -13.70
CA GLY A 169 -5.93 -7.09 -14.22
C GLY A 169 -7.12 -7.90 -14.68
N GLU A 170 -8.30 -7.57 -14.15
CA GLU A 170 -9.54 -7.96 -14.77
C GLU A 170 -9.48 -7.36 -16.19
N ALA A 171 -9.06 -8.17 -17.15
CA ALA A 171 -8.89 -7.76 -18.53
C ALA A 171 -10.25 -7.23 -18.99
N ALA A 172 -10.35 -5.91 -19.14
CA ALA A 172 -11.51 -5.29 -19.74
C ALA A 172 -11.79 -6.03 -21.06
N PRO A 173 -13.00 -6.56 -21.29
CA PRO A 173 -13.27 -7.27 -22.52
C PRO A 173 -13.05 -6.29 -23.67
N HIS A 174 -12.10 -6.63 -24.55
CA HIS A 174 -11.92 -5.99 -25.84
C HIS A 174 -13.31 -5.88 -26.51
N ARG A 175 -13.93 -4.70 -26.45
CA ARG A 175 -15.00 -4.35 -27.36
C ARG A 175 -14.34 -4.31 -28.73
N GLY A 176 -14.48 -5.42 -29.46
CA GLY A 176 -14.08 -5.51 -30.84
C GLY A 176 -14.62 -4.30 -31.59
N SER A 177 -13.71 -3.57 -32.25
CA SER A 177 -14.06 -2.58 -33.24
C SER A 177 -14.73 -3.31 -34.41
N GLY A 178 -16.06 -3.46 -34.33
CA GLY A 178 -16.88 -3.73 -35.49
C GLY A 178 -16.91 -2.50 -36.38
N SER A 179 -15.89 -2.36 -37.23
CA SER A 179 -15.96 -1.50 -38.41
C SER A 179 -16.87 -2.20 -39.41
N ALA A 180 -18.12 -1.76 -39.50
CA ALA A 180 -18.97 -2.01 -40.65
C ALA A 180 -19.08 -0.70 -41.43
N ALA A 181 -18.34 -0.64 -42.53
CA ALA A 181 -18.50 0.38 -43.56
C ALA A 181 -19.79 0.11 -44.36
N PRO A 182 -20.33 1.11 -45.09
CA PRO A 182 -21.72 1.14 -45.54
C PRO A 182 -21.90 0.42 -46.88
N GLU A 183 -23.01 -0.31 -47.03
CA GLU A 183 -23.50 -0.71 -48.34
C GLU A 183 -24.66 0.22 -48.75
N SER A 184 -24.46 0.93 -49.86
CA SER A 184 -25.51 1.44 -50.74
C SER A 184 -24.93 1.36 -52.16
N PRO A 185 -25.72 0.87 -53.11
CA PRO A 185 -26.50 1.80 -53.95
C PRO A 185 -28.00 1.49 -54.02
#